data_AF-A0A954PN95-F1
#
_entry.id   AF-A0A954PN95-F1
#
_cell.length_a   1.000
_cell.length_b   1.000
_cell.length_c   1.000
_cell.angle_alpha   90.00
_cell.angle_beta   90.00
_cell.angle_gamma   90.00
#
_symmetry.space_group_name_H-M   'P 1'
#
loop_
_entity.id
_entity.type
_entity.pdbx_description
1 polymer ?
#
loop_
_entity_poly.entity_id
_entity_poly.type
_entity_poly.pdbx_seq_one_letter_code
_entity_poly.pdbx_strand_id
1 'polypeptide(L)'
;MGVPMLVNVNIQVPLARLCETDFFVPILADVVAPGVFSSKEKREQAPTEYIVGRVFAQRMDWLLAKTMGYNPLAVCDAASSTWLQLYETLSNKRRNGFRKDLNLDTFIRELFFVQEILLHPDIEDRLAVLDAVLSGMSGDNSLILMQHEPVAEHHLHGWELRDLGFKKIARSNFLLRDNRFRYPFGEAHYGGRSVDFAATAEHEEWLLDHWDSLISHSPSP
;
A
#
# COMPACT_ATOMS: atom_id res chain seq x y z
N MET A 1 32.08 -8.24 -3.70
CA MET A 1 30.93 -7.92 -4.56
C MET A 1 29.77 -8.74 -4.03
N GLY A 2 28.82 -8.09 -3.35
CA GLY A 2 27.65 -8.76 -2.78
C GLY A 2 26.76 -9.34 -3.88
N VAL A 3 26.13 -10.47 -3.60
CA VAL A 3 25.10 -11.02 -4.47
C VAL A 3 23.86 -10.13 -4.31
N PRO A 4 23.28 -9.57 -5.38
CA PRO A 4 22.07 -8.76 -5.29
C PRO A 4 20.97 -9.57 -4.61
N MET A 5 20.53 -9.12 -3.44
CA MET A 5 19.48 -9.74 -2.65
C MET A 5 18.12 -9.18 -3.10
N LEU A 6 17.20 -10.07 -3.45
CA LEU A 6 15.86 -9.69 -3.90
C LEU A 6 14.95 -9.53 -2.68
N VAL A 7 14.31 -8.37 -2.58
CA VAL A 7 13.24 -8.12 -1.63
C VAL A 7 11.94 -8.71 -2.19
N ASN A 8 11.34 -9.64 -1.46
CA ASN A 8 10.08 -10.29 -1.83
C ASN A 8 8.89 -9.60 -1.15
N VAL A 9 7.72 -9.64 -1.78
CA VAL A 9 6.48 -9.12 -1.20
C VAL A 9 5.51 -10.29 -0.97
N ASN A 10 5.16 -10.54 0.29
CA ASN A 10 4.16 -11.54 0.65
C ASN A 10 2.83 -10.85 0.95
N ILE A 11 1.78 -11.18 0.19
CA ILE A 11 0.47 -10.52 0.29
C ILE A 11 -0.52 -11.47 0.94
N GLN A 12 -1.05 -11.07 2.09
CA GLN A 12 -2.07 -11.81 2.81
C GLN A 12 -3.44 -11.17 2.58
N VAL A 13 -4.38 -11.99 2.07
CA VAL A 13 -5.78 -11.61 1.88
C VAL A 13 -6.64 -12.60 2.67
N PRO A 14 -7.37 -12.19 3.72
CA PRO A 14 -8.21 -13.10 4.47
C PRO A 14 -9.34 -13.66 3.59
N LEU A 15 -9.52 -14.98 3.65
CA LEU A 15 -10.44 -15.74 2.78
C LEU A 15 -11.90 -15.81 3.29
N ALA A 16 -12.19 -15.30 4.49
CA ALA A 16 -13.52 -15.40 5.09
C ALA A 16 -14.44 -14.26 4.63
N ARG A 17 -15.40 -14.59 3.76
CA ARG A 17 -16.50 -13.71 3.33
C ARG A 17 -17.79 -14.16 4.03
N LEU A 18 -18.42 -13.31 4.83
CA LEU A 18 -19.55 -13.71 5.67
C LEU A 18 -20.75 -12.73 5.68
N CYS A 19 -20.65 -11.51 5.12
CA CYS A 19 -21.77 -10.55 5.15
C CYS A 19 -21.57 -9.32 4.23
N GLU A 20 -22.55 -8.41 4.19
CA GLU A 20 -22.64 -7.19 3.35
C GLU A 20 -21.43 -6.21 3.42
N THR A 21 -20.42 -6.50 4.25
CA THR A 21 -19.11 -5.82 4.30
C THR A 21 -18.06 -6.39 3.32
N ASP A 22 -18.43 -7.39 2.50
CA ASP A 22 -17.55 -8.12 1.55
C ASP A 22 -16.91 -7.26 0.43
N PHE A 23 -17.31 -5.99 0.31
CA PHE A 23 -16.70 -5.08 -0.68
C PHE A 23 -15.35 -4.54 -0.22
N PHE A 24 -15.04 -4.58 1.07
CA PHE A 24 -13.76 -4.11 1.61
C PHE A 24 -12.89 -5.29 2.04
N VAL A 25 -11.76 -5.43 1.37
CA VAL A 25 -10.82 -6.52 1.61
C VAL A 25 -9.56 -5.92 2.24
N PRO A 26 -9.24 -6.23 3.50
CA PRO A 26 -7.97 -5.83 4.09
C PRO A 26 -6.83 -6.60 3.42
N ILE A 27 -5.71 -5.93 3.23
CA ILE A 27 -4.52 -6.43 2.56
C ILE A 27 -3.34 -6.06 3.43
N LEU A 28 -2.60 -7.08 3.85
CA LEU A 28 -1.30 -6.92 4.50
C LEU A 28 -0.22 -7.39 3.54
N ALA A 29 0.71 -6.50 3.21
CA ALA A 29 1.87 -6.83 2.40
C ALA A 29 3.13 -6.75 3.26
N ASP A 30 3.77 -7.89 3.46
CA ASP A 30 5.06 -7.99 4.14
C ASP A 30 6.19 -7.89 3.12
N VAL A 31 7.16 -7.03 3.42
CA VAL A 31 8.40 -6.87 2.67
C VAL A 31 9.44 -7.76 3.33
N VAL A 32 9.96 -8.72 2.59
CA VAL A 32 10.82 -9.78 3.10
C VAL A 32 12.19 -9.67 2.46
N ALA A 33 13.24 -9.74 3.27
CA ALA A 33 14.61 -9.73 2.79
C ALA A 33 15.39 -10.94 3.34
N PRO A 34 16.35 -11.47 2.56
CA PRO A 34 17.16 -12.61 2.99
C PRO A 34 18.05 -12.25 4.18
N GLY A 35 18.17 -13.21 5.11
CA GLY A 35 18.98 -13.08 6.30
C GLY A 35 20.48 -13.21 6.03
N VAL A 36 21.30 -12.46 6.78
CA VAL A 36 22.76 -12.63 6.79
C VAL A 36 23.21 -13.18 8.13
N PHE A 37 23.83 -14.36 8.11
CA PHE A 37 24.25 -15.06 9.32
C PHE A 37 25.60 -14.56 9.83
N SER A 38 25.64 -14.13 11.09
CA SER A 38 26.90 -14.00 11.83
C SER A 38 27.45 -15.39 12.13
N SER A 39 28.76 -15.59 12.00
CA SER A 39 29.45 -16.89 12.17
C SER A 39 29.27 -17.56 13.55
N LYS A 40 28.55 -16.93 14.49
CA LYS A 40 28.24 -17.45 15.83
C LYS A 40 26.87 -18.12 15.92
N GLU A 41 25.97 -17.91 14.98
CA GLU A 41 24.64 -18.54 14.97
C GLU A 41 24.69 -19.85 14.18
N LYS A 42 24.17 -20.93 14.77
CA LYS A 42 24.07 -22.21 14.08
C LYS A 42 23.12 -22.05 12.90
N ARG A 43 23.67 -22.14 11.69
CA ARG A 43 22.99 -22.14 10.37
C ARG A 43 21.73 -23.02 10.27
N GLU A 44 21.55 -23.99 11.17
CA GLU A 44 20.44 -24.95 11.13
C GLU A 44 19.15 -24.48 11.81
N GLN A 45 19.13 -23.33 12.50
CA GLN A 45 17.95 -22.86 13.25
C GLN A 45 17.50 -21.42 12.95
N ALA A 46 18.30 -20.63 12.24
CA ALA A 46 17.96 -19.24 11.96
C ALA A 46 17.04 -19.12 10.71
N PRO A 47 16.05 -18.22 10.71
CA PRO A 47 15.20 -17.94 9.54
C PRO A 47 16.04 -17.62 8.30
N THR A 48 15.59 -18.08 7.13
CA THR A 48 16.24 -17.76 5.85
C THR A 48 15.93 -16.34 5.38
N GLU A 49 14.85 -15.77 5.90
CA GLU A 49 14.25 -14.51 5.50
C GLU A 49 13.67 -13.81 6.73
N TYR A 50 13.66 -12.48 6.72
CA TYR A 50 13.13 -11.64 7.79
C TYR A 50 12.17 -10.61 7.19
N ILE A 51 11.13 -10.23 7.93
CA ILE A 51 10.25 -9.14 7.54
C ILE A 51 10.93 -7.81 7.89
N VAL A 52 11.12 -6.96 6.88
CA VAL A 52 11.85 -5.68 6.98
C VAL A 52 10.98 -4.49 6.61
N GLY A 53 9.72 -4.74 6.30
CA GLY A 53 8.74 -3.71 6.01
C GLY A 53 7.35 -4.31 5.94
N ARG A 54 6.34 -3.46 6.10
CA ARG A 54 4.94 -3.84 6.11
C ARG A 54 4.08 -2.69 5.58
N VAL A 55 3.11 -3.05 4.75
CA VAL A 55 2.10 -2.12 4.22
C VAL A 55 0.72 -2.68 4.52
N PHE A 56 -0.13 -1.85 5.13
CA PHE A 56 -1.54 -2.17 5.34
C PHE A 56 -2.40 -1.32 4.43
N ALA A 57 -3.25 -1.99 3.66
CA ALA A 57 -4.19 -1.35 2.78
C ALA A 57 -5.57 -2.00 2.87
N GLN A 58 -6.58 -1.27 2.47
CA GLN A 58 -7.92 -1.82 2.25
C GLN A 58 -8.30 -1.63 0.79
N ARG A 59 -8.81 -2.70 0.18
CA ARG A 59 -9.30 -2.67 -1.20
C ARG A 59 -10.81 -2.68 -1.23
N MET A 60 -11.40 -1.68 -1.86
CA MET A 60 -12.81 -1.67 -2.23
C MET A 60 -13.00 -2.30 -3.61
N ASP A 61 -13.78 -3.39 -3.70
CA ASP A 61 -14.23 -3.95 -4.97
C ASP A 61 -15.43 -3.16 -5.52
N TRP A 62 -15.08 -2.02 -6.12
CA TRP A 62 -16.03 -1.04 -6.65
C TRP A 62 -16.92 -1.61 -7.76
N LEU A 63 -16.35 -2.44 -8.63
CA LEU A 63 -17.10 -3.09 -9.69
C LEU A 63 -18.10 -4.08 -9.12
N LEU A 64 -17.69 -4.93 -8.18
CA LEU A 64 -18.56 -5.92 -7.56
C LEU A 64 -19.76 -5.24 -6.89
N ALA A 65 -19.53 -4.19 -6.10
CA ALA A 65 -20.60 -3.40 -5.46
C ALA A 65 -21.64 -2.91 -6.47
N LYS A 66 -21.18 -2.35 -7.59
CA LYS A 66 -22.06 -1.90 -8.68
C LYS A 66 -22.81 -3.05 -9.35
N THR A 67 -22.14 -4.17 -9.63
CA THR A 67 -22.78 -5.34 -10.29
C THR A 67 -23.83 -6.00 -9.41
N MET A 68 -23.66 -5.94 -8.09
CA MET A 68 -24.64 -6.43 -7.12
C MET A 68 -25.76 -5.42 -6.82
N GLY A 69 -25.76 -4.25 -7.47
CA GLY A 69 -26.81 -3.24 -7.34
C GLY A 69 -26.69 -2.35 -6.11
N TYR A 70 -25.59 -2.42 -5.35
CA TYR A 70 -25.36 -1.55 -4.20
C TYR A 70 -24.88 -0.17 -4.64
N ASN A 71 -25.34 0.86 -3.94
CA ASN A 71 -24.85 2.23 -4.12
C ASN A 71 -23.47 2.37 -3.45
N PRO A 72 -22.39 2.66 -4.19
CA PRO A 72 -21.05 2.78 -3.61
C PRO A 72 -20.94 3.82 -2.49
N LEU A 73 -21.74 4.89 -2.53
CA LEU A 73 -21.79 5.88 -1.44
C LEU A 73 -22.27 5.24 -0.13
N ALA A 74 -23.35 4.46 -0.18
CA ALA A 74 -23.92 3.80 0.98
C ALA A 74 -22.98 2.70 1.51
N VAL A 75 -22.30 1.99 0.60
CA VAL A 75 -21.28 1.00 0.96
C VAL A 75 -20.10 1.65 1.69
N CYS A 76 -19.61 2.79 1.19
CA CYS A 76 -18.54 3.55 1.86
C CYS A 76 -18.97 4.14 3.20
N ASP A 77 -20.18 4.70 3.28
CA ASP A 77 -20.77 5.25 4.52
C ASP A 77 -20.90 4.19 5.62
N ALA A 78 -21.37 2.99 5.25
CA ALA A 78 -21.49 1.86 6.17
C ALA A 78 -20.13 1.28 6.62
N ALA A 79 -19.07 1.46 5.82
CA ALA A 79 -17.77 0.89 6.10
C ALA A 79 -16.92 1.73 7.04
N SER A 80 -16.75 3.03 6.74
CA SER A 80 -16.11 3.99 7.65
C SER A 80 -16.27 5.43 7.17
N SER A 81 -16.11 6.37 8.10
CA SER A 81 -16.06 7.81 7.78
C SER A 81 -14.93 8.15 6.79
N THR A 82 -13.79 7.46 6.88
CA THR A 82 -12.67 7.61 5.95
C THR A 82 -13.05 7.17 4.54
N TRP A 83 -13.70 6.02 4.38
CA TRP A 83 -14.16 5.56 3.07
C TRP A 83 -15.24 6.45 2.48
N LEU A 84 -16.16 6.95 3.31
CA LEU A 84 -17.13 7.97 2.89
C LEU A 84 -16.41 9.22 2.37
N GLN A 85 -15.43 9.74 3.11
CA GLN A 85 -14.70 10.94 2.72
C GLN A 85 -13.89 10.72 1.43
N LEU A 86 -13.28 9.55 1.25
CA LEU A 86 -12.60 9.15 0.01
C LEU A 86 -13.57 9.14 -1.17
N TYR A 87 -14.73 8.50 -1.00
CA TYR A 87 -15.77 8.46 -2.02
C TYR A 87 -16.22 9.87 -2.42
N GLU A 88 -16.52 10.73 -1.45
CA GLU A 88 -16.93 12.11 -1.70
C GLU A 88 -15.82 12.95 -2.34
N THR A 89 -14.56 12.69 -1.99
CA THR A 89 -13.39 13.35 -2.56
C THR A 89 -13.22 13.01 -4.04
N LEU A 90 -13.48 11.75 -4.40
CA LEU A 90 -13.29 11.22 -5.74
C LEU A 90 -14.50 11.46 -6.65
N SER A 91 -15.71 11.48 -6.10
CA SER A 91 -16.94 11.51 -6.87
C SER A 91 -17.48 12.93 -7.10
N ASN A 92 -18.16 13.11 -8.23
CA ASN A 92 -19.00 14.26 -8.46
C ASN A 92 -20.42 13.95 -7.96
N LYS A 93 -20.81 14.59 -6.86
CA LYS A 93 -22.13 14.43 -6.22
C LYS A 93 -23.34 14.57 -7.16
N ARG A 94 -23.17 15.19 -8.35
CA ARG A 94 -24.26 15.40 -9.33
C ARG A 94 -24.32 14.40 -10.49
N ARG A 95 -23.27 13.59 -10.72
CA ARG A 95 -23.15 12.79 -11.96
C ARG A 95 -22.87 11.30 -11.74
N ASN A 96 -22.92 10.79 -10.50
CA ASN A 96 -22.66 9.38 -10.18
C ASN A 96 -21.38 8.82 -10.85
N GLY A 97 -20.29 9.60 -10.79
CA GLY A 97 -19.02 9.25 -11.41
C GLY A 97 -17.86 10.05 -10.82
N PHE A 98 -16.63 9.69 -11.19
CA PHE A 98 -15.44 10.39 -10.74
C PHE A 98 -15.44 11.85 -11.19
N ARG A 99 -14.79 12.72 -10.41
CA ARG A 99 -14.61 14.12 -10.80
C ARG A 99 -13.72 14.19 -12.04
N LYS A 100 -14.09 15.07 -12.97
CA LYS A 100 -13.38 15.22 -14.25
C LYS A 100 -11.96 15.76 -14.08
N ASP A 101 -11.70 16.56 -13.06
CA ASP A 101 -10.38 17.15 -12.81
C ASP A 101 -9.34 16.13 -12.34
N LEU A 102 -9.77 14.92 -11.98
CA LEU A 102 -8.86 13.80 -11.68
C LEU A 102 -8.28 13.17 -12.95
N ASN A 103 -8.79 13.52 -14.14
CA ASN A 103 -8.37 12.99 -15.44
C ASN A 103 -8.38 11.44 -15.51
N LEU A 104 -9.44 10.86 -14.92
CA LEU A 104 -9.68 9.42 -14.90
C LEU A 104 -10.53 9.04 -16.12
N ASP A 105 -9.89 8.87 -17.27
CA ASP A 105 -10.58 8.71 -18.57
C ASP A 105 -11.10 7.29 -18.84
N THR A 106 -10.96 6.36 -17.89
CA THR A 106 -11.25 4.94 -18.13
C THR A 106 -12.00 4.27 -16.98
N PHE A 107 -12.31 3.00 -17.21
CA PHE A 107 -12.87 2.09 -16.24
C PHE A 107 -11.90 1.82 -15.08
N ILE A 108 -12.36 2.14 -13.86
CA ILE A 108 -11.68 1.79 -12.61
C ILE A 108 -12.40 0.60 -12.00
N ARG A 109 -11.65 -0.47 -11.74
CA ARG A 109 -12.19 -1.72 -11.20
C ARG A 109 -12.15 -1.75 -9.67
N GLU A 110 -11.03 -1.29 -9.11
CA GLU A 110 -10.72 -1.42 -7.68
C GLU A 110 -10.16 -0.10 -7.14
N LEU A 111 -10.49 0.23 -5.89
CA LEU A 111 -9.88 1.32 -5.14
C LEU A 111 -9.08 0.73 -3.99
N PHE A 112 -7.84 1.15 -3.82
CA PHE A 112 -6.99 0.79 -2.71
C PHE A 112 -6.78 2.03 -1.84
N PHE A 113 -6.96 1.89 -0.55
CA PHE A 113 -6.57 2.89 0.43
C PHE A 113 -5.45 2.33 1.26
N VAL A 114 -4.24 2.87 1.07
CA VAL A 114 -3.08 2.57 1.90
C VAL A 114 -3.24 3.35 3.18
N GLN A 115 -3.39 2.62 4.28
CA GLN A 115 -3.55 3.19 5.61
C GLN A 115 -2.18 3.44 6.22
N GLU A 116 -1.36 2.39 6.26
CA GLU A 116 -0.07 2.43 6.94
C GLU A 116 1.05 1.84 6.08
N ILE A 117 2.22 2.45 6.19
CA ILE A 117 3.47 2.02 5.55
C ILE A 117 4.58 2.14 6.59
N LEU A 118 5.24 1.03 6.89
CA LEU A 118 6.45 1.01 7.69
C LEU A 118 7.53 0.23 6.95
N LEU A 119 8.64 0.87 6.65
CA LEU A 119 9.83 0.20 6.10
C LEU A 119 10.98 0.45 7.07
N HIS A 120 11.82 -0.57 7.28
CA HIS A 120 13.01 -0.42 8.10
C HIS A 120 13.89 0.72 7.54
N PRO A 121 14.38 1.66 8.38
CA PRO A 121 15.10 2.85 7.93
C PRO A 121 16.39 2.53 7.17
N ASP A 122 17.01 1.38 7.45
CA ASP A 122 18.25 0.93 6.79
C ASP A 122 18.04 0.45 5.34
N ILE A 123 16.78 0.34 4.87
CA ILE A 123 16.50 0.09 3.46
C ILE A 123 16.88 1.35 2.68
N GLU A 124 17.95 1.30 1.89
CA GLU A 124 18.43 2.48 1.14
C GLU A 124 17.46 2.92 0.03
N ASP A 125 16.85 1.97 -0.67
CA ASP A 125 15.96 2.23 -1.82
C ASP A 125 14.50 1.91 -1.51
N ARG A 126 13.94 2.65 -0.54
CA ARG A 126 12.54 2.51 -0.10
C ARG A 126 11.53 2.76 -1.23
N LEU A 127 11.89 3.59 -2.20
CA LEU A 127 11.05 3.86 -3.37
C LEU A 127 10.87 2.62 -4.24
N ALA A 128 11.96 1.88 -4.52
CA ALA A 128 11.88 0.63 -5.26
C ALA A 128 10.99 -0.39 -4.56
N VAL A 129 11.17 -0.55 -3.25
CA VAL A 129 10.38 -1.47 -2.42
C VAL A 129 8.90 -1.11 -2.47
N LEU A 130 8.55 0.16 -2.26
CA LEU A 130 7.16 0.58 -2.25
C LEU A 130 6.50 0.48 -3.63
N ASP A 131 7.20 0.83 -4.70
CA ASP A 131 6.63 0.67 -6.03
C ASP A 131 6.33 -0.80 -6.34
N ALA A 132 7.21 -1.72 -5.90
CA ALA A 132 7.00 -3.16 -6.02
C ALA A 132 5.80 -3.63 -5.18
N VAL A 133 5.68 -3.17 -3.93
CA VAL A 133 4.54 -3.51 -3.05
C VAL A 133 3.22 -3.00 -3.63
N LEU A 134 3.16 -1.73 -4.02
CA LEU A 134 1.96 -1.12 -4.62
C LEU A 134 1.57 -1.83 -5.92
N SER A 135 2.55 -2.20 -6.75
CA SER A 135 2.32 -2.96 -7.98
C SER A 135 1.90 -4.40 -7.71
N GLY A 136 2.40 -5.04 -6.65
CA GLY A 136 2.00 -6.39 -6.27
C GLY A 136 0.57 -6.47 -5.74
N MET A 137 0.13 -5.43 -5.02
CA MET A 137 -1.21 -5.38 -4.43
C MET A 137 -2.30 -4.98 -5.43
N SER A 138 -1.96 -4.27 -6.52
CA SER A 138 -2.93 -3.63 -7.40
C SER A 138 -2.75 -3.97 -8.88
N GLY A 139 -3.83 -3.89 -9.66
CA GLY A 139 -3.77 -4.04 -11.11
C GLY A 139 -3.62 -2.70 -11.84
N ASP A 140 -3.48 -2.75 -13.16
CA ASP A 140 -3.41 -1.53 -13.98
C ASP A 140 -4.67 -0.66 -13.80
N ASN A 141 -5.86 -1.27 -13.72
CA ASN A 141 -7.13 -0.53 -13.60
C ASN A 141 -7.52 -0.20 -12.14
N SER A 142 -6.53 0.04 -11.28
CA SER A 142 -6.70 0.34 -9.87
C SER A 142 -6.29 1.78 -9.55
N LEU A 143 -6.99 2.40 -8.60
CA LEU A 143 -6.56 3.65 -7.99
C LEU A 143 -6.02 3.39 -6.60
N ILE A 144 -4.89 4.01 -6.27
CA ILE A 144 -4.26 3.92 -4.96
C ILE A 144 -4.38 5.28 -4.28
N LEU A 145 -4.91 5.27 -3.06
CA LEU A 145 -5.20 6.44 -2.25
C LEU A 145 -4.40 6.35 -0.96
N MET A 146 -3.96 7.49 -0.46
CA MET A 146 -3.27 7.59 0.83
C MET A 146 -3.62 8.92 1.49
N GLN A 147 -3.62 8.99 2.81
CA GLN A 147 -3.75 10.26 3.52
C GLN A 147 -2.51 11.14 3.27
N HIS A 148 -2.73 12.43 3.01
CA HIS A 148 -1.70 13.44 2.85
C HIS A 148 -1.46 14.11 4.19
N GLU A 149 -0.66 13.49 5.05
CA GLU A 149 -0.29 14.08 6.34
C GLU A 149 0.82 15.12 6.16
N PRO A 150 0.62 16.37 6.62
CA PRO A 150 1.61 17.42 6.38
C PRO A 150 2.89 17.28 7.21
N VAL A 151 2.83 16.64 8.39
CA VAL A 151 3.97 16.52 9.32
C VAL A 151 3.74 15.35 10.28
N ALA A 152 4.77 14.52 10.46
CA ALA A 152 4.96 13.45 11.46
C ALA A 152 4.41 12.05 11.11
N GLU A 153 5.26 11.05 11.36
CA GLU A 153 4.97 9.60 11.45
C GLU A 153 4.89 8.75 10.17
N HIS A 154 4.75 9.33 8.96
CA HIS A 154 5.00 8.57 7.72
C HIS A 154 6.42 8.77 7.19
N HIS A 155 7.17 7.68 7.04
CA HIS A 155 8.61 7.65 6.71
C HIS A 155 9.00 8.13 5.29
N LEU A 156 8.07 8.72 4.53
CA LEU A 156 8.29 9.16 3.14
C LEU A 156 8.07 10.66 2.98
N HIS A 157 9.01 11.31 2.32
CA HIS A 157 8.93 12.71 1.95
C HIS A 157 7.97 12.95 0.78
N GLY A 158 7.42 14.17 0.66
CA GLY A 158 6.50 14.52 -0.43
C GLY A 158 7.11 14.44 -1.84
N TRP A 159 8.44 14.44 -1.98
CA TRP A 159 9.10 14.19 -3.26
C TRP A 159 9.15 12.68 -3.58
N GLU A 160 9.38 11.82 -2.59
CA GLU A 160 9.32 10.36 -2.71
C GLU A 160 7.94 9.90 -3.18
N LEU A 161 6.88 10.44 -2.59
CA LEU A 161 5.49 10.14 -2.99
C LEU A 161 5.19 10.59 -4.43
N ARG A 162 5.76 11.72 -4.86
CA ARG A 162 5.62 12.22 -6.23
C ARG A 162 6.33 11.33 -7.23
N ASP A 163 7.53 10.87 -6.89
CA ASP A 163 8.32 9.94 -7.71
C ASP A 163 7.62 8.57 -7.82
N LEU A 164 6.84 8.17 -6.80
CA LEU A 164 5.92 7.03 -6.87
C LEU A 164 4.66 7.31 -7.70
N GLY A 165 4.48 8.51 -8.24
CA GLY A 165 3.35 8.89 -9.09
C GLY A 165 2.11 9.39 -8.33
N PHE A 166 2.20 9.63 -7.02
CA PHE A 166 1.10 10.23 -6.26
C PHE A 166 0.93 11.72 -6.58
N LYS A 167 -0.33 12.14 -6.68
CA LYS A 167 -0.76 13.52 -6.88
C LYS A 167 -1.70 13.92 -5.76
N LYS A 168 -1.53 15.12 -5.21
CA LYS A 168 -2.47 15.67 -4.22
C LYS A 168 -3.80 16.00 -4.91
N ILE A 169 -4.91 15.50 -4.36
CA ILE A 169 -6.24 15.88 -4.82
C ILE A 169 -6.56 17.29 -4.30
N ALA A 170 -6.98 18.18 -5.21
CA ALA A 170 -7.31 19.55 -4.84
C ALA A 170 -8.49 19.58 -3.84
N ARG A 171 -8.31 20.38 -2.77
CA ARG A 171 -9.27 20.59 -1.67
C ARG A 171 -9.57 19.34 -0.83
N SER A 172 -8.64 18.40 -0.77
CA SER A 172 -8.70 17.30 0.20
C SER A 172 -7.32 17.04 0.83
N ASN A 173 -7.32 16.16 1.83
CA ASN A 173 -6.12 15.63 2.47
C ASN A 173 -5.76 14.26 1.91
N PHE A 174 -6.03 14.00 0.63
CA PHE A 174 -5.72 12.71 0.02
C PHE A 174 -4.75 12.86 -1.15
N LEU A 175 -3.86 11.88 -1.24
CA LEU A 175 -3.05 11.59 -2.40
C LEU A 175 -3.75 10.55 -3.27
N LEU A 176 -3.55 10.65 -4.56
CA LEU A 176 -4.06 9.73 -5.57
C LEU A 176 -2.94 9.32 -6.52
N ARG A 177 -2.77 8.02 -6.71
CA ARG A 177 -1.98 7.42 -7.77
C ARG A 177 -2.92 6.59 -8.66
N ASP A 178 -2.97 6.94 -9.93
CA ASP A 178 -3.56 6.08 -10.96
C ASP A 178 -2.49 5.14 -11.46
N ASN A 179 -2.69 3.83 -11.28
CA ASN A 179 -1.61 2.87 -11.48
C ASN A 179 -1.17 2.76 -12.95
N ARG A 180 -2.02 3.19 -13.90
CA ARG A 180 -1.69 3.24 -15.34
C ARG A 180 -0.68 4.34 -15.68
N PHE A 181 -0.68 5.41 -14.90
CA PHE A 181 0.19 6.57 -15.08
C PHE A 181 1.28 6.63 -14.03
N ARG A 182 1.65 5.47 -13.45
CA ARG A 182 2.77 5.37 -12.52
C ARG A 182 4.03 5.93 -13.20
N TYR A 183 4.87 6.59 -12.41
CA TYR A 183 6.18 7.00 -12.90
C TYR A 183 6.91 5.74 -13.42
N PRO A 184 7.65 5.82 -14.54
CA PRO A 184 8.29 4.67 -15.18
C PRO A 184 9.49 4.12 -14.38
N PHE A 185 9.35 3.94 -13.07
CA PHE A 185 10.34 3.21 -12.28
C PHE A 185 10.47 1.77 -12.76
N GLY A 186 9.33 1.11 -13.02
CA GLY A 186 9.27 -0.21 -13.65
C GLY A 186 9.71 -0.26 -15.11
N GLU A 187 9.64 0.84 -15.87
CA GLU A 187 10.19 0.85 -17.25
C GLU A 187 11.71 1.10 -17.25
N ALA A 188 12.21 1.90 -16.31
CA ALA A 188 13.65 2.08 -16.09
C ALA A 188 14.31 0.82 -15.48
N HIS A 189 13.54 0.00 -14.76
CA HIS A 189 14.01 -1.21 -14.08
C HIS A 189 13.06 -2.40 -14.33
N TYR A 190 12.93 -2.82 -15.60
CA TYR A 190 12.00 -3.89 -16.03
C TYR A 190 12.18 -5.24 -15.32
N GLY A 191 13.40 -5.53 -14.84
CA GLY A 191 13.71 -6.74 -14.06
C GLY A 191 13.50 -6.60 -12.55
N GLY A 192 12.92 -5.49 -12.09
CA GLY A 192 13.02 -5.05 -10.70
C GLY A 192 14.36 -4.38 -10.43
N ARG A 193 14.39 -3.49 -9.43
CA ARG A 193 15.63 -2.90 -8.92
C ARG A 193 16.03 -3.68 -7.68
N SER A 194 17.20 -4.32 -7.71
CA SER A 194 17.72 -5.01 -6.53
C SER A 194 17.97 -3.98 -5.44
N VAL A 195 17.51 -4.29 -4.23
CA VAL A 195 17.78 -3.51 -3.04
C VAL A 195 18.74 -4.32 -2.21
N ASP A 196 19.99 -3.86 -2.08
CA ASP A 196 21.00 -4.56 -1.29
C ASP A 196 20.67 -4.35 0.20
N PHE A 197 19.94 -5.29 0.78
CA PHE A 197 19.54 -5.25 2.18
C PHE A 197 19.82 -6.59 2.86
N ALA A 198 20.76 -6.57 3.81
CA ALA A 198 21.15 -7.71 4.61
C ALA A 198 20.30 -7.74 5.89
N ALA A 199 19.26 -8.57 5.92
CA ALA A 199 18.36 -8.61 7.06
C ALA A 199 18.93 -9.42 8.24
N THR A 200 18.45 -9.10 9.43
CA THR A 200 18.83 -9.69 10.72
C THR A 200 17.58 -9.75 11.60
N ALA A 201 17.61 -10.52 12.68
CA ALA A 201 16.49 -10.59 13.62
C ALA A 201 16.14 -9.23 14.25
N GLU A 202 17.14 -8.38 14.48
CA GLU A 202 16.94 -7.02 15.04
C GLU A 202 16.07 -6.15 14.13
N HIS A 203 16.18 -6.30 12.81
CA HIS A 203 15.36 -5.56 11.85
C HIS A 203 13.87 -5.95 11.93
N GLU A 204 13.58 -7.25 12.09
CA GLU A 204 12.21 -7.74 12.23
C GLU A 204 11.62 -7.39 13.60
N GLU A 205 12.41 -7.51 14.68
CA GLU A 205 12.01 -7.10 16.02
C GLU A 205 11.66 -5.60 16.05
N TRP A 206 12.52 -4.75 15.47
CA TRP A 206 12.24 -3.32 15.33
C TRP A 206 10.93 -3.07 14.57
N LEU A 207 10.71 -3.79 13.46
CA LEU A 207 9.50 -3.64 12.66
C LEU A 207 8.25 -3.97 13.47
N LEU A 208 8.24 -5.09 14.17
CA LEU A 208 7.08 -5.53 14.96
C LEU A 208 6.76 -4.54 16.08
N ASP A 209 7.77 -4.08 16.81
CA ASP A 209 7.61 -3.10 17.89
C ASP A 209 7.02 -1.77 17.41
N HIS A 210 7.51 -1.26 16.27
CA HIS A 210 7.06 0.02 15.72
C HIS A 210 5.70 -0.12 15.02
N TRP A 211 5.42 -1.27 14.41
CA TRP A 211 4.16 -1.54 13.74
C TRP A 211 2.99 -1.62 14.71
N ASP A 212 3.16 -2.30 15.85
CA ASP A 212 2.12 -2.39 16.87
C ASP A 212 1.80 -1.02 17.46
N SER A 213 2.82 -0.16 17.61
CA SER A 213 2.61 1.24 17.99
C SER A 213 1.76 2.00 16.96
N LEU A 214 2.04 1.85 15.67
CA LEU A 214 1.28 2.52 14.60
C LEU A 214 -0.19 2.08 14.55
N ILE A 215 -0.45 0.78 14.64
CA ILE A 215 -1.82 0.26 14.63
C ILE A 215 -2.59 0.67 15.89
N SER A 216 -1.93 0.74 17.05
CA SER A 216 -2.58 1.11 18.31
C SER A 216 -3.07 2.57 18.33
N HIS A 217 -2.47 3.44 17.51
CA HIS A 217 -2.85 4.86 17.36
C HIS A 217 -3.78 5.12 16.16
N SER A 218 -3.97 4.13 15.29
CA SER A 218 -4.97 4.19 14.22
C SER A 218 -6.36 4.02 14.84
N PRO A 219 -7.33 4.92 14.57
CA PRO A 219 -8.68 4.76 15.09
C PRO A 219 -9.22 3.42 14.59
N SER A 220 -9.55 2.53 15.53
CA SER A 220 -10.26 1.28 15.24
C SER A 220 -11.46 1.54 14.31
N PRO A 221 -11.79 0.59 13.41
CA PRO A 221 -12.93 0.71 12.49
C PRO A 221 -14.24 1.08 13.19
#